data_AF-A0A9X4QT74-F1
#
_entry.id   AF-A0A9X4QT74-F1
#
_cell.length_a   1.000
_cell.length_b   1.000
_cell.length_c   1.000
_cell.angle_alpha   90.00
_cell.angle_beta   90.00
_cell.angle_gamma   90.00
#
_symmetry.space_group_name_H-M   'P 1'
#
loop_
_entity.id
_entity.type
_entity.pdbx_description
1 polymer ?
#
loop_
_entity_poly.entity_id
_entity_poly.type
_entity_poly.pdbx_seq_one_letter_code
_entity_poly.pdbx_strand_id
1 'polypeptide(L)'
;MMTVDELPDVLTAPTIAKHQGCSAQTIYVLFRKSPAAGGIPSYQFGRSRRARKEDYLKWLEERRNEHNEQFAATDGMVFQRKWS
;
A
#
# COMPACT_ATOMS: atom_id res chain seq x y z
N MET A 1 -12.67 10.98 -5.22
CA MET A 1 -11.23 10.66 -5.15
C MET A 1 -10.49 11.91 -4.70
N MET A 2 -9.42 11.75 -3.92
CA MET A 2 -8.46 12.82 -3.60
C MET A 2 -7.23 12.64 -4.50
N THR A 3 -6.62 13.74 -4.96
CA THR A 3 -5.35 13.68 -5.67
C THR A 3 -4.16 13.67 -4.70
N VAL A 4 -2.98 13.30 -5.20
CA VAL A 4 -1.75 13.25 -4.38
C VAL A 4 -1.35 14.64 -3.88
N ASP A 5 -1.61 15.69 -4.66
CA ASP A 5 -1.28 17.07 -4.28
C ASP A 5 -2.10 17.52 -3.06
N GLU A 6 -3.38 17.15 -3.00
CA GLU A 6 -4.31 17.48 -1.91
C GLU A 6 -4.05 16.70 -0.61
N LEU A 7 -3.14 15.72 -0.61
CA LEU A 7 -2.83 14.95 0.59
C LEU A 7 -2.00 15.77 1.60
N PRO A 8 -2.41 15.82 2.88
CA PRO A 8 -1.62 16.48 3.92
C PRO A 8 -0.34 15.69 4.22
N ASP A 9 0.67 16.36 4.81
CA ASP A 9 1.94 15.73 5.19
C ASP A 9 1.80 14.56 6.16
N VAL A 10 0.73 14.59 6.95
CA VAL A 10 0.40 13.54 7.91
C VAL A 10 -0.94 12.94 7.56
N LEU A 11 -0.91 11.66 7.20
CA LEU A 11 -2.04 10.89 6.74
C LEU A 11 -2.67 10.09 7.87
N THR A 12 -4.00 10.06 7.87
CA THR A 12 -4.79 9.19 8.74
C THR A 12 -5.37 8.03 7.95
N ALA A 13 -5.76 6.95 8.64
CA ALA A 13 -6.43 5.82 8.01
C ALA A 13 -7.62 6.21 7.10
N PRO A 14 -8.57 7.08 7.51
CA PRO A 14 -9.67 7.50 6.64
C PRO A 14 -9.20 8.35 5.44
N THR A 15 -8.17 9.18 5.59
CA THR A 15 -7.61 9.95 4.46
C THR A 15 -7.03 9.02 3.40
N ILE A 16 -6.23 8.04 3.82
CA ILE A 16 -5.64 7.02 2.94
C ILE A 16 -6.73 6.19 2.28
N ALA A 17 -7.76 5.79 3.05
CA ALA A 17 -8.89 5.03 2.54
C ALA A 17 -9.65 5.80 1.44
N LYS A 18 -9.89 7.10 1.63
CA LYS A 18 -10.52 7.98 0.64
C LYS A 18 -9.65 8.16 -0.62
N HIS A 19 -8.34 8.23 -0.45
CA HIS A 19 -7.38 8.30 -1.55
C HIS A 19 -7.38 7.00 -2.37
N GLN A 20 -7.37 5.84 -1.71
CA GLN A 20 -7.28 4.52 -2.35
C GLN A 20 -8.63 3.92 -2.76
N GLY A 21 -9.75 4.52 -2.35
CA GLY A 21 -11.09 3.99 -2.62
C GLY A 21 -11.41 2.69 -1.87
N CYS A 22 -10.84 2.49 -0.68
CA CYS A 22 -11.05 1.29 0.14
C CYS A 22 -11.61 1.63 1.53
N SER A 23 -11.82 0.61 2.37
CA SER A 23 -12.30 0.82 3.73
C SER A 23 -11.17 1.29 4.67
N ALA A 24 -11.49 2.14 5.65
CA ALA A 24 -10.52 2.53 6.68
C ALA A 24 -10.05 1.32 7.51
N GLN A 25 -10.88 0.28 7.67
CA GLN A 25 -10.51 -0.97 8.34
C GLN A 25 -9.35 -1.67 7.63
N THR A 26 -9.38 -1.71 6.29
CA THR A 26 -8.27 -2.26 5.48
C THR A 26 -6.98 -1.52 5.77
N ILE A 27 -7.02 -0.18 5.87
CA ILE A 27 -5.84 0.61 6.20
C ILE A 27 -5.36 0.33 7.62
N TYR A 28 -6.25 0.16 8.60
CA TYR A 28 -5.85 -0.23 9.95
C TYR A 28 -5.19 -1.62 10.01
N VAL A 29 -5.63 -2.58 9.20
CA VAL A 29 -4.95 -3.87 9.07
C VAL A 29 -3.55 -3.68 8.51
N LEU A 30 -3.39 -2.86 7.48
CA LEU A 30 -2.08 -2.55 6.89
C LEU A 30 -1.16 -1.81 7.87
N PHE A 31 -1.70 -0.90 8.69
CA PHE A 31 -0.94 -0.23 9.75
C PHE A 31 -0.46 -1.16 10.86
N ARG A 32 -1.11 -2.31 11.06
CA ARG A 32 -0.70 -3.31 12.07
C ARG A 32 0.37 -4.26 11.54
N LYS A 33 0.55 -4.35 10.22
CA LYS A 33 1.59 -5.15 9.59
C LYS A 33 2.91 -4.39 9.56
N SER A 34 4.02 -5.12 9.58
CA SER A 34 5.34 -4.53 9.33
C SER A 34 5.51 -4.21 7.83
N PRO A 35 6.32 -3.20 7.47
CA PRO A 35 6.63 -2.91 6.07
C PRO A 35 7.16 -4.13 5.30
N ALA A 36 8.01 -4.94 5.92
CA ALA A 36 8.53 -6.19 5.36
C ALA A 36 7.44 -7.24 5.04
N ALA A 37 6.26 -7.16 5.69
CA ALA A 37 5.11 -8.02 5.43
C ALA A 37 4.02 -7.32 4.60
N GLY A 38 4.37 -6.22 3.91
CA GLY A 38 3.46 -5.42 3.09
C GLY A 38 2.56 -4.47 3.89
N GLY A 39 2.93 -4.13 5.13
CA GLY A 39 2.24 -3.13 5.95
C GLY A 39 2.63 -1.70 5.60
N ILE A 40 1.73 -0.74 5.86
CA ILE A 40 2.03 0.68 5.62
C ILE A 40 2.86 1.22 6.81
N PRO A 41 4.01 1.85 6.55
CA PRO A 41 4.79 2.53 7.59
C PRO A 41 3.92 3.55 8.34
N SER A 42 3.78 3.36 9.65
CA SER A 42 2.96 4.23 10.49
C SER A 42 3.50 4.29 11.91
N TYR A 43 3.18 5.38 12.59
CA TYR A 43 3.52 5.61 13.98
C TYR A 43 2.25 5.86 14.81
N GLN A 44 2.34 5.53 16.09
CA GLN A 44 1.24 5.75 17.03
C GLN A 44 1.19 7.21 17.47
N PHE A 45 0.02 7.82 17.38
CA PHE A 45 -0.26 9.17 17.89
C PHE A 45 -1.52 9.11 18.75
N GLY A 46 -1.33 8.99 20.07
CA GLY A 46 -2.39 8.72 21.02
C GLY A 46 -3.09 7.38 20.74
N ARG A 47 -4.41 7.40 20.55
CA ARG A 47 -5.23 6.22 20.24
C ARG A 47 -5.29 5.87 18.75
N SER A 48 -4.70 6.70 17.89
CA SER A 48 -4.74 6.54 16.43
C SER A 48 -3.35 6.28 15.86
N ARG A 49 -3.30 5.79 14.62
CA ARG A 49 -2.06 5.67 13.84
C ARG A 49 -2.03 6.67 12.70
N ARG A 50 -0.85 7.17 12.41
CA ARG A 50 -0.59 8.16 11.35
C ARG A 50 0.58 7.70 10.49
N ALA A 51 0.58 8.09 9.23
CA ALA A 51 1.68 7.85 8.30
C ALA A 51 2.16 9.19 7.73
N ARG A 52 3.45 9.31 7.42
CA ARG A 52 3.94 10.46 6.65
C ARG A 52 3.57 10.27 5.19
N LYS A 53 3.24 11.36 4.50
CA LYS A 53 2.91 11.35 3.07
C LYS A 53 4.03 10.72 2.24
N GLU A 54 5.28 11.13 2.49
CA GLU A 54 6.47 10.63 1.79
C GLU A 54 6.64 9.12 1.95
N ASP A 55 6.61 8.60 3.18
CA ASP A 55 6.72 7.16 3.46
C ASP A 55 5.60 6.35 2.81
N TYR A 56 4.38 6.89 2.85
CA TYR A 56 3.21 6.26 2.25
C TYR A 56 3.31 6.18 0.72
N LEU A 57 3.75 7.25 0.06
CA LEU A 57 3.92 7.28 -1.39
C LEU A 57 5.03 6.30 -1.83
N LYS A 58 6.16 6.30 -1.12
CA LYS A 58 7.24 5.35 -1.37
C LYS A 58 6.75 3.90 -1.25
N TRP A 59 6.00 3.60 -0.19
CA TRP A 59 5.40 2.28 0.02
C TRP A 59 4.45 1.87 -1.12
N LEU A 60 3.67 2.80 -1.67
CA LEU A 60 2.80 2.50 -2.83
C LEU A 60 3.60 2.11 -4.07
N GLU A 61 4.69 2.82 -4.34
CA GLU A 61 5.54 2.53 -5.49
C GLU A 61 6.22 1.17 -5.35
N GLU A 62 6.74 0.86 -4.17
CA GLU A 62 7.32 -0.45 -3.84
C GLU A 62 6.29 -1.57 -4.07
N ARG A 63 5.07 -1.41 -3.55
CA ARG A 63 3.98 -2.40 -3.71
C ARG A 63 3.55 -2.59 -5.16
N ARG A 64 3.53 -1.52 -5.96
CA ARG A 64 3.23 -1.60 -7.39
C ARG A 64 4.32 -2.37 -8.12
N ASN A 65 5.58 -2.09 -7.83
CA ASN A 65 6.71 -2.75 -8.46
C ASN A 65 6.76 -4.23 -8.09
N GLU A 66 6.63 -4.58 -6.81
CA GLU A 66 6.57 -5.98 -6.36
C GLU A 66 5.45 -6.77 -7.05
N HIS A 67 4.27 -6.15 -7.21
CA HIS A 67 3.18 -6.76 -7.95
C HIS A 67 3.55 -6.97 -9.42
N ASN A 68 4.09 -5.95 -10.09
CA ASN A 68 4.49 -6.07 -11.48
C ASN A 68 5.58 -7.15 -11.69
N GLU A 69 6.55 -7.23 -10.78
CA GLU A 69 7.60 -8.27 -10.79
C GLU A 69 7.03 -9.67 -10.56
N GLN A 70 6.12 -9.83 -9.60
CA GLN A 70 5.43 -11.10 -9.38
C GLN A 70 4.61 -11.53 -10.59
N PHE A 71 3.94 -10.58 -11.27
CA PHE A 71 3.19 -10.86 -12.49
C PHE A 71 4.13 -11.23 -13.65
N ALA A 72 5.24 -10.52 -13.84
CA ALA A 72 6.24 -10.86 -14.86
C ALA A 72 6.88 -12.24 -14.61
N ALA A 73 7.15 -12.59 -13.34
CA ALA A 73 7.67 -13.91 -12.96
C ALA A 73 6.62 -15.02 -13.15
N THR A 74 5.34 -14.73 -12.95
CA THR A 74 4.25 -15.69 -13.11
C THR A 74 3.92 -15.91 -14.58
N ASP A 75 3.90 -14.86 -15.41
CA ASP A 75 3.63 -14.94 -16.86
C ASP A 75 4.69 -15.79 -17.59
N GLY A 76 5.97 -15.68 -17.19
CA GLY A 76 7.04 -16.55 -17.65
C GLY A 76 6.88 -18.04 -17.28
N MET A 77 6.17 -18.36 -16.19
CA MET A 77 5.88 -19.75 -15.77
C MET A 77 4.62 -20.33 -16.42
N VAL A 78 3.64 -19.51 -16.79
CA VAL A 78 2.40 -19.97 -17.44
C VAL A 78 2.66 -20.39 -18.89
N PHE A 79 3.60 -19.74 -19.58
CA PHE A 79 3.91 -20.05 -20.98
C PHE A 79 4.56 -21.43 -21.18
N GLN A 80 5.31 -21.94 -20.20
CA GLN A 80 5.95 -23.27 -20.27
C GLN A 80 5.02 -24.45 -19.90
N ARG A 81 3.83 -24.20 -19.34
CA ARG A 81 2.92 -25.25 -18.83
C ARG A 81 1.66 -25.45 -19.66
N LYS A 82 1.56 -24.87 -20.86
CA LYS A 82 0.35 -24.95 -21.70
C LYS A 82 0.49 -25.71 -23.03
N TRP A 83 1.64 -26.29 -23.31
CA TRP A 83 1.85 -27.23 -24.43
C TRP A 83 2.85 -28.31 -24.01
N SER A 84 2.36 -29.34 -23.31
CA SER A 84 3.05 -30.63 -23.18
C SER A 84 2.05 -31.75 -23.33
#